data_AF-A0A1J5RVF2-F1
#
_entry.id   AF-A0A1J5RVF2-F1
#
_cell.length_a   1.000
_cell.length_b   1.000
_cell.length_c   1.000
_cell.angle_alpha   90.00
_cell.angle_beta   90.00
_cell.angle_gamma   90.00
#
_symmetry.space_group_name_H-M   'P 1'
#
loop_
_entity.id
_entity.type
_entity.pdbx_description
1 polymer ?
#
loop_
_entity_poly.entity_id
_entity_poly.type
_entity_poly.pdbx_seq_one_letter_code
_entity_poly.pdbx_strand_id
1 'polypeptide(L)'
;MAKEVGLTRSCLKYWFPDECVAIRRKHADACRIAIAARAQVDRDKVAGVVCAMVTQGVYPGRRKVNEALRRHRASLAGPDLMETYRRAVKESLKGIASR
;
A
#
# COMPACT_ATOMS: atom_id res chain seq x y z
N MET A 1 -19.23 20.68 -2.99
CA MET A 1 -20.60 20.63 -2.45
C MET A 1 -20.96 21.80 -1.54
N ALA A 2 -20.44 21.97 -0.31
CA ALA A 2 -20.89 23.06 0.58
C ALA A 2 -20.52 24.49 0.08
N LYS A 3 -19.27 24.68 -0.34
CA LYS A 3 -18.78 25.96 -0.90
C LYS A 3 -19.47 26.37 -2.19
N GLU A 4 -19.96 25.41 -2.97
CA GLU A 4 -20.61 25.65 -4.28
C GLU A 4 -22.01 26.26 -4.13
N VAL A 5 -22.63 26.11 -2.96
CA VAL A 5 -23.95 26.68 -2.63
C VAL A 5 -23.87 27.80 -1.59
N GLY A 6 -22.67 28.32 -1.31
CA GLY A 6 -22.46 29.39 -0.33
C GLY A 6 -22.71 29.00 1.13
N LEU A 7 -22.92 27.72 1.42
CA LEU A 7 -23.23 27.23 2.76
C LEU A 7 -21.97 26.77 3.50
N THR A 8 -21.89 27.11 4.78
CA THR A 8 -20.81 26.62 5.64
C THR A 8 -21.06 25.17 6.04
N ARG A 9 -19.97 24.47 6.39
CA ARG A 9 -20.02 23.09 6.89
C ARG A 9 -20.91 22.96 8.14
N SER A 10 -21.01 24.03 8.95
CA SER A 10 -21.85 24.09 10.14
C SER A 10 -23.34 24.06 9.80
N CYS A 11 -23.76 24.77 8.75
CA CYS A 11 -25.14 24.75 8.27
C CYS A 11 -25.54 23.34 7.81
N LEU A 12 -24.71 22.68 7.01
CA LEU A 12 -25.01 21.31 6.56
C LEU A 12 -25.10 20.32 7.72
N LYS A 13 -24.26 20.47 8.75
CA LYS A 13 -24.32 19.61 9.94
C LYS A 13 -25.58 19.86 10.78
N TYR A 14 -26.08 21.08 10.80
CA TYR A 14 -27.31 21.45 11.51
C TYR A 14 -28.56 20.93 10.80
N TRP A 15 -28.66 21.13 9.48
CA TRP A 15 -29.83 20.74 8.70
C TRP A 15 -29.84 19.27 8.30
N PHE A 16 -28.68 18.65 8.08
CA PHE A 16 -28.53 17.28 7.56
C PHE A 16 -27.51 16.48 8.38
N PRO A 17 -27.75 16.27 9.69
CA PRO A 17 -26.79 15.61 10.57
C PRO A 17 -26.54 14.16 10.16
N ASP A 18 -27.59 13.42 9.81
CA ASP A 18 -27.51 12.00 9.49
C ASP A 18 -26.82 11.75 8.14
N GLU A 19 -27.13 12.56 7.13
CA GLU A 19 -26.47 12.52 5.82
C GLU A 19 -24.99 12.87 5.96
N CYS A 20 -24.64 13.86 6.79
CA CYS A 20 -23.25 14.19 7.09
C CYS A 20 -22.49 13.03 7.76
N VAL A 21 -23.16 12.25 8.61
CA VAL A 21 -22.59 11.04 9.23
C VAL A 21 -22.44 9.93 8.19
N ALA A 22 -23.45 9.70 7.36
CA ALA A 22 -23.43 8.68 6.33
C ALA A 22 -22.32 8.93 5.30
N ILE A 23 -22.16 10.17 4.83
CA ILE A 23 -21.08 10.56 3.90
C ILE A 23 -19.71 10.31 4.54
N ARG A 24 -19.55 10.65 5.83
CA ARG A 24 -18.30 10.42 6.55
C ARG A 24 -17.97 8.95 6.68
N ARG A 25 -18.96 8.11 7.01
CA ARG A 25 -18.80 6.65 7.08
C ARG A 25 -18.39 6.08 5.72
N LYS A 26 -19.13 6.42 4.67
CA LYS A 26 -18.82 6.00 3.30
C LYS A 26 -17.42 6.43 2.86
N HIS A 27 -17.01 7.66 3.19
CA HIS A 27 -15.65 8.12 2.90
C HIS A 27 -14.60 7.33 3.68
N ALA A 28 -14.81 7.08 4.97
CA ALA A 28 -13.91 6.28 5.78
C ALA A 28 -13.78 4.85 5.24
N ASP A 29 -14.88 4.22 4.82
CA ASP A 29 -14.88 2.90 4.22
C ASP A 29 -14.12 2.88 2.89
N ALA A 30 -14.35 3.86 2.01
CA ALA A 30 -13.61 4.01 0.76
C ALA A 30 -12.11 4.21 1.02
N CYS A 31 -11.73 5.00 2.02
CA CYS A 31 -10.33 5.16 2.43
C CYS A 31 -9.73 3.84 2.91
N ARG A 32 -10.44 3.06 3.73
CA ARG A 32 -9.97 1.74 4.19
C ARG A 32 -9.75 0.78 3.03
N ILE A 33 -10.70 0.72 2.09
CA ILE A 33 -10.59 -0.12 0.89
C ILE A 33 -9.38 0.31 0.05
N ALA A 34 -9.21 1.61 -0.18
CA ALA A 34 -8.08 2.15 -0.94
C ALA A 34 -6.74 1.85 -0.26
N ILE A 35 -6.66 1.97 1.06
CA ILE A 35 -5.46 1.62 1.85
C ILE A 35 -5.14 0.13 1.70
N ALA A 36 -6.14 -0.75 1.85
CA ALA A 36 -5.95 -2.19 1.71
C ALA A 36 -5.50 -2.58 0.30
N ALA A 37 -6.14 -2.03 -0.73
CA ALA A 37 -5.74 -2.23 -2.12
C ALA A 37 -4.31 -1.73 -2.37
N ARG A 38 -3.95 -0.57 -1.80
CA ARG A 38 -2.59 -0.03 -1.93
C ARG A 38 -1.55 -0.92 -1.25
N ALA A 39 -1.86 -1.42 -0.06
CA ALA A 39 -0.99 -2.35 0.65
C ALA A 39 -0.71 -3.60 -0.20
N GLN A 40 -1.75 -4.18 -0.83
CA GLN A 40 -1.58 -5.33 -1.72
C GLN A 40 -0.67 -5.01 -2.91
N VAL A 41 -0.92 -3.90 -3.60
CA VAL A 41 -0.08 -3.45 -4.72
C VAL A 41 1.39 -3.25 -4.28
N ASP A 42 1.61 -2.72 -3.08
CA ASP A 42 2.97 -2.52 -2.57
C ASP A 42 3.65 -3.85 -2.19
N ARG A 43 2.91 -4.85 -1.71
CA ARG A 43 3.43 -6.22 -1.52
C ARG A 43 3.81 -6.87 -2.85
N ASP A 44 2.97 -6.77 -3.87
CA ASP A 44 3.20 -7.36 -5.18
C ASP A 44 4.47 -6.77 -5.84
N LYS A 45 4.70 -5.46 -5.67
CA LYS A 45 5.94 -4.80 -6.11
C LYS A 45 7.18 -5.36 -5.39
N VAL A 46 7.11 -5.56 -4.06
CA VAL A 46 8.22 -6.12 -3.29
C VAL A 46 8.55 -7.53 -3.78
N ALA A 47 7.54 -8.38 -3.96
CA ALA A 47 7.72 -9.73 -4.48
C ALA A 47 8.32 -9.71 -5.91
N GLY A 48 7.81 -8.84 -6.78
CA GLY A 48 8.32 -8.66 -8.14
C GLY A 48 9.78 -8.23 -8.19
N VAL A 49 10.17 -7.26 -7.36
CA VAL A 49 11.58 -6.80 -7.27
C VAL A 49 12.49 -7.93 -6.77
N VAL A 50 12.09 -8.66 -5.73
CA VAL A 50 12.88 -9.78 -5.21
C VAL A 50 13.06 -10.88 -6.26
N CYS A 51 11.98 -11.25 -6.95
CA CYS A 51 12.01 -12.24 -8.02
C CYS A 51 12.92 -11.79 -9.19
N ALA A 52 12.82 -10.53 -9.61
CA ALA A 52 13.67 -9.97 -10.67
C ALA A 52 15.16 -10.00 -10.28
N MET A 53 15.50 -9.70 -9.03
CA MET A 53 16.89 -9.77 -8.57
C MET A 53 17.42 -11.21 -8.54
N VAL A 54 16.61 -12.15 -8.08
CA VAL A 54 16.98 -13.57 -8.00
C VAL A 54 17.16 -14.19 -9.38
N THR A 55 16.26 -13.89 -10.32
CA THR A 55 16.38 -14.36 -11.72
C THR A 55 17.61 -13.81 -12.43
N GLN A 56 18.09 -12.63 -12.03
CA GLN A 56 19.35 -12.05 -12.50
C GLN A 56 20.59 -12.61 -11.76
N GLY A 57 20.42 -13.57 -10.85
CA GLY A 57 21.51 -14.11 -10.02
C GLY A 57 22.03 -13.14 -8.96
N VAL A 58 21.33 -12.03 -8.71
CA VAL A 58 21.72 -11.01 -7.73
C VAL A 58 21.05 -11.28 -6.40
N TYR A 59 21.86 -11.39 -5.35
CA TYR A 59 21.31 -11.55 -4.00
C TYR A 59 20.43 -10.35 -3.61
N PRO A 60 19.16 -10.56 -3.21
CA PRO A 60 18.20 -9.50 -2.90
C PRO A 60 18.44 -8.91 -1.51
N GLY A 61 19.56 -8.21 -1.34
CA GLY A 61 19.89 -7.53 -0.09
C GLY A 61 18.97 -6.33 0.18
N ARG A 62 18.59 -6.11 1.45
CA ARG A 62 17.65 -5.06 1.88
C ARG A 62 17.90 -3.69 1.25
N ARG A 63 19.16 -3.24 1.19
CA ARG A 63 19.53 -1.94 0.61
C ARG A 63 19.24 -1.88 -0.89
N LYS A 64 19.63 -2.91 -1.64
CA LYS A 64 19.41 -3.00 -3.09
C LYS A 64 17.92 -3.13 -3.43
N VAL A 65 17.17 -3.93 -2.65
CA VAL A 65 15.72 -4.04 -2.82
C VAL A 65 15.05 -2.69 -2.55
N ASN A 66 15.45 -1.97 -1.48
CA ASN A 66 14.89 -0.65 -1.20
C ASN A 66 15.24 0.37 -2.29
N GLU A 67 16.43 0.29 -2.88
CA GLU A 67 16.82 1.12 -4.01
C GLU A 67 16.00 0.83 -5.27
N ALA A 68 15.78 -0.44 -5.60
CA ALA A 68 14.91 -0.85 -6.70
C ALA A 68 13.44 -0.41 -6.47
N LEU A 69 12.95 -0.48 -5.24
CA LEU A 69 11.60 -0.05 -4.87
C LEU A 69 11.37 1.46 -4.98
N ARG A 70 12.43 2.29 -4.91
CA ARG A 70 12.31 3.74 -5.12
C ARG A 70 11.73 4.07 -6.49
N ARG A 71 12.05 3.28 -7.53
CA ARG A 71 11.48 3.44 -8.89
C ARG A 71 9.96 3.26 -8.90
N HIS A 72 9.43 2.48 -7.97
CA HIS A 72 8.00 2.20 -7.83
C HIS A 72 7.31 3.06 -6.76
N ARG A 73 7.99 4.10 -6.26
CA ARG A 73 7.54 4.95 -5.16
C ARG A 73 7.11 4.13 -3.92
N ALA A 74 7.84 3.06 -3.64
CA ALA A 74 7.62 2.17 -2.50
C ALA A 74 8.89 2.10 -1.63
N SER A 75 8.73 1.70 -0.37
CA SER A 75 9.83 1.59 0.59
C SER A 75 9.58 0.49 1.61
N LEU A 76 10.63 -0.21 2.02
CA LEU A 76 10.58 -1.23 3.09
C LEU A 76 10.55 -0.62 4.50
N ALA A 77 10.16 0.64 4.65
CA ALA A 77 10.09 1.33 5.94
C ALA A 77 8.91 0.84 6.80
N GLY A 78 7.84 0.32 6.17
CA GLY A 78 6.68 -0.21 6.88
C GLY A 78 6.89 -1.65 7.41
N PRO A 79 6.33 -1.98 8.59
CA PRO A 79 6.46 -3.32 9.17
C PRO A 79 5.85 -4.44 8.30
N ASP A 80 4.69 -4.19 7.67
CA ASP A 80 4.00 -5.15 6.77
C ASP A 80 4.84 -5.50 5.52
N LEU A 81 5.45 -4.48 4.90
CA LEU A 81 6.30 -4.65 3.72
C LEU A 81 7.62 -5.36 4.06
N MET A 82 8.15 -5.13 5.26
CA MET A 82 9.36 -5.81 5.73
C MET A 82 9.13 -7.31 5.95
N GLU A 83 7.97 -7.71 6.48
CA GLU A 83 7.59 -9.12 6.57
C GLU A 83 7.45 -9.75 5.17
N THR A 84 6.78 -9.04 4.26
CA THR A 84 6.60 -9.50 2.88
C THR A 84 7.95 -9.73 2.19
N TYR A 85 8.90 -8.80 2.36
CA TYR A 85 10.27 -8.97 1.86
C TYR A 85 10.96 -10.22 2.44
N ARG A 86 10.89 -10.43 3.75
CA ARG A 86 11.51 -11.61 4.40
C ARG A 86 10.93 -12.91 3.84
N ARG A 87 9.62 -12.96 3.64
CA ARG A 87 8.92 -14.11 3.06
C ARG A 87 9.37 -14.36 1.63
N ALA A 88 9.33 -13.34 0.77
CA ALA A 88 9.72 -13.42 -0.63
C ALA A 88 11.18 -13.88 -0.80
N VAL A 89 12.10 -13.38 0.02
CA VAL A 89 13.52 -13.82 -0.02
C VAL A 89 13.65 -15.27 0.41
N LYS A 90 12.97 -15.70 1.48
CA LYS A 90 13.01 -17.10 1.95
C LYS A 90 12.46 -18.06 0.90
N GLU A 91 11.36 -17.71 0.25
CA GLU A 91 10.75 -18.52 -0.82
C GLU A 91 11.64 -18.59 -2.05
N SER A 92 12.22 -17.46 -2.47
CA SER A 92 13.10 -17.41 -3.63
C SER A 92 14.39 -18.22 -3.41
N LEU A 93 14.96 -18.20 -2.20
CA LEU A 93 16.15 -18.98 -1.86
C LEU A 93 15.86 -20.49 -1.79
N LYS A 94 14.67 -20.89 -1.32
CA LYS A 94 14.23 -22.30 -1.36
C LYS A 94 14.07 -22.82 -2.78
N GLY A 95 13.55 -21.99 -3.69
CA GLY A 95 13.40 -22.35 -5.11
C GLY A 95 14.73 -22.58 -5.83
N ILE A 96 15.79 -21.87 -5.43
CA ILE A 96 17.14 -22.06 -5.97
C ILE A 96 17.79 -23.32 -5.38
N ALA A 97 17.58 -23.61 -4.09
CA ALA A 97 18.17 -24.78 -3.42
C ALA A 97 17.53 -26.13 -3.79
N SER A 98 16.37 -26.10 -4.46
CA SER A 98 15.64 -27.30 -4.91
C SER A 98 15.81 -27.60 -6.40
N ARG A 99 16.66 -26.85 -7.11
CA ARG A 99 17.10 -27.10 -8.49
C ARG A 99 18.55 -27.57 -8.49
#